data_AF-A0A2S6TJ24-F1
#
_entry.id   AF-A0A2S6TJ24-F1
#
_cell.length_a   1.000
_cell.length_b   1.000
_cell.length_c   1.000
_cell.angle_alpha   90.00
_cell.angle_beta   90.00
_cell.angle_gamma   90.00
#
_symmetry.space_group_name_H-M   'P 1'
#
loop_
_entity.id
_entity.type
_entity.pdbx_description
1 polymer ?
#
loop_
_entity_poly.entity_id
_entity_poly.type
_entity_poly.pdbx_seq_one_letter_code
_entity_poly.pdbx_strand_id
1 'polypeptide(L)'
;TMSGGAVTNVVATGVLTIPMIKRRGFQPAFAGGVEATASSAGQIMPPIMGAAALVMADFTGISYLTIILAALIPALAYYASLFTSVIFEARRLGIEAVPDMEEDLAVNAQDFINLIMVFVPIGIVILALLSGFSAAGSGLLALYTIVPLSFLNPEIRKKPYKILLALAKGGETFGHLLMAIGVVGIIVAVLGTTGLPNDFAQVLNQMAGAHLFPVLLIAGIAALMMGMGMPTLPAYLTIILIMGPSIQNLGISELVAHLFVLYYGVASSITPPVAVAAYAAASIAEAPPLRTAVFALRIGLVKFIVPFVFAFYPVLLLVEESGVKFDFMEFSSAIIRLLVVIYLVSSATLAFDQRRLPAWEVVLRLVLAFLILVTIVWVHWVAFGIAVLFLAWHYRSFGK
;
A
#
# COMPACT_ATOMS: atom_id res chain seq x y z
N THR A 1 -11.77 -2.44 2.34
CA THR A 1 -11.49 -2.51 0.89
C THR A 1 -12.40 -3.54 0.27
N MET A 2 -13.22 -3.17 -0.71
CA MET A 2 -14.22 -4.07 -1.31
C MET A 2 -13.90 -4.48 -2.76
N SER A 3 -13.05 -3.74 -3.47
CA SER A 3 -13.00 -3.80 -4.94
C SER A 3 -11.60 -3.90 -5.56
N GLY A 4 -10.54 -4.02 -4.74
CA GLY A 4 -9.16 -4.12 -5.22
C GLY A 4 -8.60 -2.88 -5.91
N GLY A 5 -9.36 -1.78 -6.04
CA GLY A 5 -8.92 -0.50 -6.63
C GLY A 5 -9.15 0.69 -5.70
N ALA A 6 -8.14 1.57 -5.57
CA ALA A 6 -8.18 2.69 -4.62
C ALA A 6 -9.39 3.62 -4.84
N VAL A 7 -9.66 4.04 -6.08
CA VAL A 7 -10.76 4.97 -6.39
C VAL A 7 -12.12 4.36 -6.06
N THR A 8 -12.33 3.11 -6.45
CA THR A 8 -13.58 2.38 -6.19
C THR A 8 -13.80 2.17 -4.70
N ASN A 9 -12.73 1.92 -3.93
CA ASN A 9 -12.82 1.86 -2.47
C ASN A 9 -13.22 3.23 -1.88
N VAL A 10 -12.56 4.31 -2.29
CA VAL A 10 -12.89 5.67 -1.84
C VAL A 10 -14.36 6.00 -2.10
N VAL A 11 -14.89 5.67 -3.29
CA VAL A 11 -16.29 5.95 -3.62
C VAL A 11 -17.26 5.05 -2.83
N ALA A 12 -16.84 3.83 -2.47
CA ALA A 12 -17.67 2.89 -1.73
C ALA A 12 -17.70 3.15 -0.22
N THR A 13 -16.53 3.27 0.42
CA THR A 13 -16.40 3.45 1.87
C THR A 13 -16.31 4.92 2.28
N GLY A 14 -15.73 5.76 1.44
CA GLY A 14 -15.52 7.18 1.74
C GLY A 14 -16.80 7.97 1.97
N VAL A 15 -17.92 7.58 1.33
CA VAL A 15 -19.23 8.22 1.56
C VAL A 15 -19.73 8.09 2.99
N LEU A 16 -19.23 7.10 3.75
CA LEU A 16 -19.52 6.94 5.18
C LEU A 16 -18.35 7.42 6.04
N THR A 17 -17.12 7.00 5.73
CA THR A 17 -15.95 7.25 6.59
C THR A 17 -15.52 8.72 6.57
N ILE A 18 -15.58 9.42 5.44
CA ILE A 18 -15.16 10.82 5.35
C ILE A 18 -16.06 11.73 6.20
N PRO A 19 -17.41 11.65 6.11
CA PRO A 19 -18.27 12.38 7.04
C PRO A 19 -18.01 12.05 8.51
N MET A 20 -17.80 10.77 8.86
CA MET A 20 -17.47 10.37 10.23
C MET A 20 -16.18 11.02 10.73
N ILE A 21 -15.12 11.03 9.92
CA ILE A 21 -13.84 11.68 10.27
C ILE A 21 -14.04 13.20 10.43
N LYS A 22 -14.79 13.85 9.52
CA LYS A 22 -15.10 15.29 9.62
C LYS A 22 -15.86 15.64 10.90
N ARG A 23 -16.87 14.84 11.28
CA ARG A 23 -17.67 15.04 12.51
C ARG A 23 -16.80 15.00 13.77
N ARG A 24 -15.71 14.24 13.77
CA ARG A 24 -14.74 14.18 14.88
C ARG A 24 -13.84 15.41 14.99
N GLY A 25 -13.98 16.40 14.10
CA GLY A 25 -13.23 17.67 14.15
C GLY A 25 -12.01 17.73 13.23
N PHE A 26 -11.77 16.70 12.41
CA PHE A 26 -10.70 16.74 11.43
C PHE A 26 -11.04 17.64 10.23
N GLN A 27 -10.01 18.25 9.64
CA GLN A 27 -10.18 19.05 8.44
C GLN A 27 -10.71 18.20 7.27
N PRO A 28 -11.61 18.73 6.43
CA PRO A 28 -12.15 18.00 5.27
C PRO A 28 -11.08 17.42 4.35
N ALA A 29 -10.04 18.21 4.03
CA ALA A 29 -8.93 17.75 3.19
C ALA A 29 -8.11 16.63 3.84
N PHE A 30 -7.96 16.64 5.17
CA PHE A 30 -7.29 15.57 5.91
C PHE A 30 -8.15 14.30 5.90
N ALA A 31 -9.46 14.41 6.12
CA ALA A 31 -10.39 13.29 6.08
C ALA A 31 -10.37 12.56 4.74
N GLY A 32 -10.45 13.30 3.63
CA GLY A 32 -10.31 12.73 2.29
C GLY A 32 -8.92 12.13 2.04
N GLY A 33 -7.86 12.75 2.57
CA GLY A 33 -6.50 12.24 2.46
C GLY A 33 -6.31 10.90 3.19
N VAL A 34 -6.82 10.78 4.41
CA VAL A 34 -6.81 9.52 5.19
C VAL A 34 -7.56 8.43 4.44
N GLU A 35 -8.76 8.71 3.95
CA GLU A 35 -9.56 7.72 3.22
C GLU A 35 -8.88 7.25 1.95
N ALA A 36 -8.30 8.17 1.15
CA ALA A 36 -7.56 7.80 -0.07
C ALA A 36 -6.32 6.95 0.23
N THR A 37 -5.58 7.31 1.29
CA THR A 37 -4.39 6.59 1.74
C THR A 37 -4.73 5.20 2.30
N ALA A 38 -5.83 5.07 3.06
CA ALA A 38 -6.36 3.80 3.56
C ALA A 38 -6.91 2.92 2.42
N SER A 39 -7.65 3.51 1.50
CA SER A 39 -8.25 2.81 0.36
C SER A 39 -7.21 2.26 -0.62
N SER A 40 -6.09 2.97 -0.79
CA SER A 40 -4.95 2.47 -1.58
C SER A 40 -4.15 1.40 -0.84
N ALA A 41 -4.11 1.41 0.50
CA ALA A 41 -3.49 0.37 1.32
C ALA A 41 -4.09 -1.01 1.08
N GLY A 42 -5.40 -1.07 0.85
CA GLY A 42 -6.09 -2.32 0.59
C GLY A 42 -5.64 -3.07 -0.67
N GLN A 43 -4.91 -2.42 -1.58
CA GLN A 43 -4.38 -3.07 -2.78
C GLN A 43 -3.08 -3.85 -2.53
N ILE A 44 -2.41 -3.61 -1.41
CA ILE A 44 -1.15 -4.28 -1.04
C ILE A 44 -1.32 -5.19 0.17
N MET A 45 -2.49 -5.21 0.80
CA MET A 45 -2.79 -6.01 1.98
C MET A 45 -3.21 -7.45 1.60
N PRO A 46 -2.49 -8.48 2.10
CA PRO A 46 -2.94 -9.87 2.06
C PRO A 46 -4.32 -10.10 2.68
N PRO A 47 -5.08 -11.13 2.25
CA PRO A 47 -4.73 -12.13 1.23
C PRO A 47 -5.29 -11.81 -0.15
N ILE A 48 -5.96 -10.66 -0.34
CA ILE A 48 -6.66 -10.34 -1.61
C ILE A 48 -5.79 -9.51 -2.55
N MET A 49 -5.00 -8.54 -2.03
CA MET A 49 -3.96 -7.78 -2.76
C MET A 49 -4.29 -7.24 -4.17
N GLY A 50 -5.58 -7.08 -4.49
CA GLY A 50 -6.04 -6.71 -5.83
C GLY A 50 -5.66 -7.72 -6.92
N ALA A 51 -6.11 -7.47 -8.16
CA ALA A 51 -5.82 -8.35 -9.30
C ALA A 51 -4.32 -8.37 -9.67
N ALA A 52 -3.54 -7.37 -9.27
CA ALA A 52 -2.13 -7.25 -9.62
C ALA A 52 -1.26 -8.36 -9.01
N ALA A 53 -1.57 -8.83 -7.80
CA ALA A 53 -0.83 -9.93 -7.18
C ALA A 53 -1.05 -11.29 -7.89
N LEU A 54 -2.25 -11.52 -8.43
CA LEU A 54 -2.55 -12.70 -9.24
C LEU A 54 -1.75 -12.69 -10.55
N VAL A 55 -1.78 -11.56 -11.25
CA VAL A 55 -1.01 -11.40 -12.50
C VAL A 55 0.49 -11.45 -12.23
N MET A 56 0.96 -10.97 -11.08
CA MET A 56 2.35 -11.14 -10.65
C MET A 56 2.73 -12.61 -10.46
N ALA A 57 1.88 -13.41 -9.82
CA ALA A 57 2.11 -14.84 -9.67
C ALA A 57 2.22 -15.54 -11.03
N ASP A 58 1.31 -15.22 -11.96
CA ASP A 58 1.31 -15.80 -13.31
C ASP A 58 2.54 -15.36 -14.12
N PHE A 59 2.95 -14.10 -13.99
CA PHE A 59 4.07 -13.54 -14.75
C PHE A 59 5.43 -14.03 -14.26
N THR A 60 5.61 -14.11 -12.94
CA THR A 60 6.88 -14.51 -12.30
C THR A 60 7.00 -16.02 -12.09
N GLY A 61 5.89 -16.75 -12.17
CA GLY A 61 5.82 -18.16 -11.78
C GLY A 61 5.95 -18.40 -10.28
N ILE A 62 6.07 -17.35 -9.46
CA ILE A 62 6.14 -17.44 -8.00
C ILE A 62 4.75 -17.76 -7.45
N SER A 63 4.68 -18.70 -6.51
CA SER A 63 3.42 -19.06 -5.86
C SER A 63 2.74 -17.84 -5.24
N TYR A 64 1.43 -17.72 -5.44
CA TYR A 64 0.65 -16.62 -4.84
C TYR A 64 0.77 -16.59 -3.32
N LEU A 65 0.88 -17.77 -2.67
CA LEU A 65 1.09 -17.86 -1.23
C LEU A 65 2.39 -17.17 -0.82
N THR A 66 3.47 -17.39 -1.56
CA THR A 66 4.76 -16.72 -1.35
C THR A 66 4.61 -15.20 -1.48
N ILE A 67 3.93 -14.72 -2.52
CA ILE A 67 3.73 -13.28 -2.76
C ILE A 67 2.96 -12.62 -1.61
N ILE A 68 1.88 -13.24 -1.14
CA ILE A 68 1.09 -12.66 -0.03
C ILE A 68 1.85 -12.71 1.29
N LEU A 69 2.69 -13.73 1.51
CA LEU A 69 3.53 -13.83 2.71
C LEU A 69 4.61 -12.74 2.68
N ALA A 70 5.22 -12.52 1.52
CA ALA A 70 6.20 -11.45 1.30
C ALA A 70 5.64 -10.05 1.52
N ALA A 71 4.40 -9.80 1.12
CA ALA A 71 3.78 -8.49 1.26
C ALA A 71 3.28 -8.18 2.68
N LEU A 72 3.19 -9.19 3.57
CA LEU A 72 2.56 -9.03 4.89
C LEU A 72 3.24 -7.98 5.76
N ILE A 73 4.56 -8.12 5.99
CA ILE A 73 5.32 -7.19 6.83
C ILE A 73 5.33 -5.77 6.24
N PRO A 74 5.66 -5.57 4.95
CA PRO A 74 5.52 -4.27 4.29
C PRO A 74 4.11 -3.63 4.43
N ALA A 75 3.04 -4.42 4.26
CA ALA A 75 1.68 -3.93 4.40
C ALA A 75 1.36 -3.50 5.83
N LEU A 76 1.73 -4.31 6.82
CA LEU A 76 1.55 -3.98 8.25
C LEU A 76 2.33 -2.73 8.64
N ALA A 77 3.58 -2.58 8.18
CA ALA A 77 4.39 -1.38 8.39
C ALA A 77 3.70 -0.13 7.82
N TYR A 78 3.10 -0.24 6.64
CA TYR A 78 2.36 0.85 6.05
C TYR A 78 1.08 1.19 6.85
N TYR A 79 0.29 0.21 7.29
CA TYR A 79 -0.87 0.49 8.14
C TYR A 79 -0.47 1.08 9.50
N ALA A 80 0.61 0.58 10.11
CA ALA A 80 1.15 1.16 11.34
C ALA A 80 1.47 2.64 11.14
N SER A 81 2.10 3.02 10.02
CA SER A 81 2.37 4.42 9.71
C SER A 81 1.12 5.28 9.52
N LEU A 82 0.07 4.72 8.90
CA LEU A 82 -1.21 5.38 8.73
C LEU A 82 -1.85 5.65 10.10
N PHE A 83 -1.89 4.64 10.97
CA PHE A 83 -2.39 4.77 12.35
C PHE A 83 -1.60 5.81 13.14
N THR A 84 -0.27 5.73 13.12
CA THR A 84 0.61 6.68 13.82
C THR A 84 0.41 8.11 13.33
N SER A 85 0.26 8.31 12.01
CA SER A 85 -0.01 9.63 11.43
C SER A 85 -1.37 10.18 11.88
N VAL A 86 -2.42 9.36 11.88
CA VAL A 86 -3.75 9.80 12.37
C VAL A 86 -3.70 10.15 13.86
N ILE A 87 -2.95 9.39 14.68
CA ILE A 87 -2.75 9.69 16.11
C ILE A 87 -2.07 11.04 16.30
N PHE A 88 -0.98 11.32 15.58
CA PHE A 88 -0.28 12.60 15.70
C PHE A 88 -1.15 13.76 15.24
N GLU A 89 -1.94 13.59 14.18
CA GLU A 89 -2.89 14.62 13.74
C GLU A 89 -3.98 14.87 14.80
N ALA A 90 -4.55 13.79 15.37
CA ALA A 90 -5.57 13.88 16.41
C ALA A 90 -5.03 14.66 17.62
N ARG A 91 -3.82 14.33 18.09
CA ARG A 91 -3.14 15.05 19.18
C ARG A 91 -2.83 16.51 18.82
N ARG A 92 -2.44 16.78 17.57
CA ARG A 92 -2.18 18.14 17.08
C ARG A 92 -3.41 19.03 17.14
N LEU A 93 -4.58 18.45 16.86
CA LEU A 93 -5.87 19.12 16.89
C LEU A 93 -6.53 19.09 18.27
N GLY A 94 -6.01 18.32 19.23
CA GLY A 94 -6.61 18.14 20.55
C GLY A 94 -7.94 17.38 20.51
N ILE A 95 -8.11 16.46 19.55
CA ILE A 95 -9.32 15.65 19.41
C ILE A 95 -9.28 14.54 20.46
N GLU A 96 -10.24 14.56 21.38
CA GLU A 96 -10.40 13.54 22.42
C GLU A 96 -11.31 12.39 21.96
N ALA A 97 -11.14 11.22 22.59
CA ALA A 97 -12.01 10.07 22.34
C ALA A 97 -13.39 10.33 22.93
N VAL A 98 -14.38 10.52 22.05
CA VAL A 98 -15.79 10.65 22.47
C VAL A 98 -16.35 9.25 22.75
N PRO A 99 -16.93 8.99 23.94
CA PRO A 99 -17.38 7.66 24.34
C PRO A 99 -18.61 7.15 23.57
N ASP A 100 -19.42 8.04 22.99
CA ASP A 100 -20.66 7.62 22.32
C ASP A 100 -20.42 7.22 20.86
N MET A 101 -20.79 5.99 20.53
CA MET A 101 -21.14 5.61 19.15
C MET A 101 -22.56 6.14 18.90
N GLU A 102 -22.76 6.90 17.82
CA GLU A 102 -24.10 7.35 17.42
C GLU A 102 -25.02 6.11 17.23
N GLU A 103 -26.29 6.20 17.61
CA GLU A 103 -27.24 5.06 17.59
C GLU A 103 -27.41 4.43 16.19
N ASP A 104 -27.20 5.20 15.13
CA ASP A 104 -27.22 4.78 13.72
C ASP A 104 -25.98 3.98 13.27
N LEU A 105 -24.94 3.92 14.10
CA LEU A 105 -23.74 3.08 13.91
C LEU A 105 -23.72 1.85 14.84
N ALA A 106 -24.78 1.61 15.61
CA ALA A 106 -24.87 0.48 16.51
C ALA A 106 -24.87 -0.84 15.73
N VAL A 107 -23.85 -1.67 15.97
CA VAL A 107 -23.70 -2.98 15.35
C VAL A 107 -24.82 -3.89 15.85
N ASN A 108 -25.61 -4.46 14.94
CA ASN A 108 -26.67 -5.41 15.31
C ASN A 108 -26.21 -6.87 15.14
N ALA A 109 -27.02 -7.83 15.62
CA ALA A 109 -26.72 -9.26 15.48
C ALA A 109 -26.62 -9.75 14.02
N GLN A 110 -27.39 -9.16 13.10
CA GLN A 110 -27.30 -9.40 11.66
C GLN A 110 -25.98 -8.92 11.06
N ASP A 111 -25.35 -7.86 11.58
CA ASP A 111 -24.02 -7.41 11.12
C ASP A 111 -22.96 -8.46 11.43
N PHE A 112 -23.03 -9.08 12.61
CA PHE A 112 -22.17 -10.22 12.96
C PHE A 112 -22.41 -11.43 12.05
N ILE A 113 -23.66 -11.72 11.67
CA ILE A 113 -23.97 -12.77 10.69
C ILE A 113 -23.41 -12.40 9.31
N ASN A 114 -23.50 -11.12 8.91
CA ASN A 114 -22.97 -10.66 7.64
C ASN A 114 -21.43 -10.77 7.57
N LEU A 115 -20.73 -10.72 8.71
CA LEU A 115 -19.27 -10.97 8.76
C LEU A 115 -18.90 -12.37 8.29
N ILE A 116 -19.80 -13.37 8.40
CA ILE A 116 -19.58 -14.72 7.85
C ILE A 116 -19.33 -14.63 6.33
N MET A 117 -20.05 -13.75 5.63
CA MET A 117 -19.87 -13.52 4.20
C MET A 117 -18.53 -12.87 3.85
N VAL A 118 -17.78 -12.34 4.83
CA VAL A 118 -16.44 -11.80 4.62
C VAL A 118 -15.38 -12.83 5.01
N PHE A 119 -15.47 -13.37 6.23
CA PHE A 119 -14.44 -14.27 6.76
C PHE A 119 -14.44 -15.65 6.12
N VAL A 120 -15.61 -16.22 5.78
CA VAL A 120 -15.66 -17.57 5.19
C VAL A 120 -15.01 -17.61 3.80
N PRO A 121 -15.35 -16.73 2.83
CA PRO A 121 -14.67 -16.74 1.53
C PRO A 121 -13.18 -16.47 1.64
N ILE A 122 -12.75 -15.55 2.52
CA ILE A 122 -11.32 -15.30 2.77
C ILE A 122 -10.64 -16.55 3.31
N GLY A 123 -11.25 -17.21 4.29
CA GLY A 123 -10.75 -18.46 4.85
C GLY A 123 -10.63 -19.56 3.79
N ILE A 124 -11.61 -19.67 2.89
CA ILE A 124 -11.57 -20.62 1.76
C ILE A 124 -10.44 -20.31 0.80
N VAL A 125 -10.21 -19.03 0.46
CA VAL A 125 -9.07 -18.65 -0.39
C VAL A 125 -7.76 -19.10 0.26
N ILE A 126 -7.56 -18.78 1.54
CA ILE A 126 -6.35 -19.14 2.28
C ILE A 126 -6.18 -20.65 2.35
N LEU A 127 -7.22 -21.39 2.76
CA LEU A 127 -7.16 -22.85 2.89
C LEU A 127 -6.92 -23.54 1.54
N ALA A 128 -7.54 -23.07 0.47
CA ALA A 128 -7.34 -23.60 -0.88
C ALA A 128 -5.90 -23.35 -1.36
N LEU A 129 -5.36 -22.15 -1.13
CA LEU A 129 -3.95 -21.83 -1.44
C LEU A 129 -2.99 -22.72 -0.65
N LEU A 130 -3.22 -22.90 0.65
CA LEU A 130 -2.45 -23.79 1.50
C LEU A 130 -2.55 -25.26 1.05
N SER A 131 -3.67 -25.64 0.44
CA SER A 131 -3.90 -26.98 -0.14
C SER A 131 -3.33 -27.13 -1.55
N GLY A 132 -2.61 -26.14 -2.07
CA GLY A 132 -1.94 -26.20 -3.38
C GLY A 132 -2.83 -25.84 -4.58
N PHE A 133 -4.03 -25.28 -4.36
CA PHE A 133 -4.83 -24.75 -5.48
C PHE A 133 -4.16 -23.52 -6.09
N SER A 134 -4.36 -23.33 -7.39
CA SER A 134 -3.99 -22.07 -8.05
C SER A 134 -4.81 -20.91 -7.49
N ALA A 135 -4.29 -19.69 -7.55
CA ALA A 135 -4.98 -18.54 -7.01
C ALA A 135 -6.32 -18.27 -7.72
N ALA A 136 -6.40 -18.54 -9.04
CA ALA A 136 -7.65 -18.53 -9.79
C ALA A 136 -8.65 -19.60 -9.28
N GLY A 137 -8.18 -20.81 -8.99
CA GLY A 137 -8.99 -21.88 -8.42
C GLY A 137 -9.52 -21.54 -7.03
N SER A 138 -8.68 -20.98 -6.16
CA SER A 138 -9.07 -20.49 -4.84
C SER A 138 -10.13 -19.38 -4.91
N GLY A 139 -9.99 -18.46 -5.86
CA GLY A 139 -11.00 -17.43 -6.13
C GLY A 139 -12.34 -18.00 -6.58
N LEU A 140 -12.33 -19.04 -7.41
CA LEU A 140 -13.55 -19.71 -7.87
C LEU A 140 -14.26 -20.45 -6.73
N LEU A 141 -13.53 -21.14 -5.85
CA LEU A 141 -14.10 -21.79 -4.67
C LEU A 141 -14.72 -20.76 -3.70
N ALA A 142 -14.08 -19.61 -3.55
CA ALA A 142 -14.62 -18.51 -2.77
C ALA A 142 -15.90 -17.94 -3.40
N LEU A 143 -15.95 -17.82 -4.74
CA LEU A 143 -17.14 -17.40 -5.49
C LEU A 143 -18.31 -18.39 -5.31
N TYR A 144 -18.05 -19.70 -5.45
CA TYR A 144 -19.09 -20.72 -5.24
C TYR A 144 -19.61 -20.75 -3.81
N THR A 145 -18.80 -20.31 -2.84
CA THR A 145 -19.22 -20.26 -1.44
C THR A 145 -19.95 -18.97 -1.07
N ILE A 146 -19.51 -17.81 -1.58
CA ILE A 146 -20.17 -16.53 -1.28
C ILE A 146 -21.59 -16.46 -1.85
N VAL A 147 -21.85 -17.05 -3.02
CA VAL A 147 -23.18 -17.02 -3.65
C VAL A 147 -24.28 -17.59 -2.73
N PRO A 148 -24.19 -18.82 -2.20
CA PRO A 148 -25.19 -19.33 -1.25
C PRO A 148 -25.16 -18.57 0.10
N LEU A 149 -23.98 -18.17 0.59
CA LEU A 149 -23.88 -17.38 1.84
C LEU A 149 -24.54 -16.01 1.72
N SER A 150 -24.61 -15.43 0.52
CA SER A 150 -25.23 -14.12 0.31
C SER A 150 -26.71 -14.08 0.71
N PHE A 151 -27.39 -15.24 0.73
CA PHE A 151 -28.76 -15.36 1.22
C PHE A 151 -28.88 -15.24 2.76
N LEU A 152 -27.78 -15.21 3.51
CA LEU A 152 -27.83 -14.82 4.92
C LEU A 152 -28.23 -13.34 5.06
N ASN A 153 -27.88 -12.50 4.08
CA ASN A 153 -28.26 -11.10 4.04
C ASN A 153 -29.76 -10.95 3.68
N PRO A 154 -30.59 -10.35 4.55
CA PRO A 154 -32.01 -10.12 4.28
C PRO A 154 -32.28 -9.33 3.00
N GLU A 155 -31.39 -8.40 2.63
CA GLU A 155 -31.52 -7.57 1.42
C GLU A 155 -31.33 -8.36 0.13
N ILE A 156 -30.51 -9.42 0.17
CA ILE A 156 -30.30 -10.32 -0.96
C ILE A 156 -31.46 -11.31 -1.04
N ARG A 157 -31.95 -11.84 0.10
CA ARG A 157 -33.14 -12.72 0.12
C ARG A 157 -34.37 -12.07 -0.50
N LYS A 158 -34.59 -10.79 -0.21
CA LYS A 158 -35.70 -10.01 -0.80
C LYS A 158 -35.51 -9.75 -2.30
N LYS A 159 -34.26 -9.66 -2.77
CA LYS A 159 -33.90 -9.23 -4.14
C LYS A 159 -32.75 -10.09 -4.69
N PRO A 160 -32.97 -11.38 -5.00
CA PRO A 160 -31.91 -12.30 -5.41
C PRO A 160 -31.23 -11.91 -6.74
N TYR A 161 -31.91 -11.16 -7.60
CA TYR A 161 -31.33 -10.62 -8.84
C TYR A 161 -30.11 -9.72 -8.60
N LYS A 162 -29.92 -9.18 -7.38
CA LYS A 162 -28.71 -8.44 -6.99
C LYS A 162 -27.43 -9.29 -7.17
N ILE A 163 -27.52 -10.62 -7.04
CA ILE A 163 -26.39 -11.53 -7.28
C ILE A 163 -26.02 -11.53 -8.76
N LEU A 164 -27.00 -11.61 -9.67
CA LEU A 164 -26.76 -11.53 -11.11
C LEU A 164 -26.15 -10.18 -11.50
N LEU A 165 -26.63 -9.09 -10.89
CA LEU A 165 -26.07 -7.76 -11.11
C LEU A 165 -24.62 -7.65 -10.59
N ALA A 166 -24.30 -8.28 -9.45
CA ALA A 166 -22.94 -8.36 -8.94
C ALA A 166 -22.01 -9.16 -9.87
N LEU A 167 -22.49 -10.30 -10.42
CA LEU A 167 -21.76 -11.07 -11.41
C LEU A 167 -21.53 -10.28 -12.70
N ALA A 168 -22.56 -9.57 -13.19
CA ALA A 168 -22.44 -8.70 -14.36
C ALA A 168 -21.38 -7.59 -14.15
N LYS A 169 -21.37 -6.97 -12.97
CA LYS A 169 -20.35 -5.97 -12.59
C LYS A 169 -18.95 -6.58 -12.47
N GLY A 170 -18.86 -7.84 -12.02
CA GLY A 170 -17.63 -8.62 -12.06
C GLY A 170 -17.13 -8.82 -13.50
N GLY A 171 -18.04 -9.16 -14.43
CA GLY A 171 -17.76 -9.29 -15.85
C GLY A 171 -17.28 -7.99 -16.51
N GLU A 172 -17.88 -6.86 -16.16
CA GLU A 172 -17.44 -5.52 -16.61
C GLU A 172 -16.01 -5.22 -16.11
N THR A 173 -15.75 -5.48 -14.82
CA THR A 173 -14.41 -5.33 -14.24
C THR A 173 -13.39 -6.20 -14.97
N PHE A 174 -13.74 -7.47 -15.22
CA PHE A 174 -12.91 -8.40 -15.98
C PHE A 174 -12.66 -7.94 -17.42
N GLY A 175 -13.68 -7.39 -18.10
CA GLY A 175 -13.55 -6.82 -19.44
C GLY A 175 -12.53 -5.68 -19.49
N HIS A 176 -12.54 -4.77 -18.50
CA HIS A 176 -11.54 -3.72 -18.38
C HIS A 176 -10.12 -4.29 -18.16
N LEU A 177 -9.97 -5.35 -17.35
CA LEU A 177 -8.68 -6.00 -17.15
C LEU A 177 -8.18 -6.68 -18.44
N LEU A 178 -9.05 -7.38 -19.18
CA LEU A 178 -8.69 -8.03 -20.44
C LEU A 178 -8.20 -7.03 -21.48
N MET A 179 -8.91 -5.91 -21.65
CA MET A 179 -8.48 -4.85 -22.58
C MET A 179 -7.13 -4.27 -22.18
N ALA A 180 -6.93 -3.98 -20.89
CA ALA A 180 -5.68 -3.46 -20.38
C ALA A 180 -4.51 -4.44 -20.61
N ILE A 181 -4.68 -5.72 -20.26
CA ILE A 181 -3.66 -6.76 -20.47
C ILE A 181 -3.36 -6.95 -21.96
N GLY A 182 -4.38 -6.90 -22.83
CA GLY A 182 -4.20 -7.01 -24.28
C GLY A 182 -3.36 -5.87 -24.87
N VAL A 183 -3.67 -4.62 -24.50
CA VAL A 183 -2.87 -3.45 -24.92
C VAL A 183 -1.46 -3.50 -24.36
N VAL A 184 -1.32 -3.85 -23.08
CA VAL A 184 -0.01 -4.06 -22.45
C VAL A 184 0.79 -5.12 -23.21
N GLY A 185 0.18 -6.24 -23.60
CA GLY A 185 0.86 -7.29 -24.38
C GLY A 185 1.44 -6.78 -25.70
N ILE A 186 0.75 -5.87 -26.39
CA ILE A 186 1.28 -5.19 -27.59
C ILE A 186 2.49 -4.32 -27.21
N ILE A 187 2.38 -3.55 -26.12
CA ILE A 187 3.49 -2.74 -25.61
C ILE A 187 4.70 -3.62 -25.27
N VAL A 188 4.51 -4.77 -24.61
CA VAL A 188 5.58 -5.75 -24.34
C VAL A 188 6.24 -6.21 -25.62
N ALA A 189 5.46 -6.61 -26.62
CA ALA A 189 6.00 -7.13 -27.88
C ALA A 189 6.83 -6.06 -28.61
N VAL A 190 6.37 -4.81 -28.64
CA VAL A 190 7.10 -3.70 -29.26
C VAL A 190 8.36 -3.35 -28.45
N LEU A 191 8.27 -3.25 -27.12
CA LEU A 191 9.42 -2.96 -26.27
C LEU A 191 10.48 -4.07 -26.32
N GLY A 192 10.05 -5.33 -26.31
CA GLY A 192 10.92 -6.50 -26.40
C GLY A 192 11.64 -6.59 -27.74
N THR A 193 10.98 -6.19 -28.84
CA THR A 193 11.60 -6.17 -30.18
C THR A 193 12.48 -4.95 -30.43
N THR A 194 12.16 -3.79 -29.83
CA THR A 194 12.96 -2.56 -29.94
C THR A 194 14.16 -2.53 -29.02
N GLY A 195 14.16 -3.31 -27.94
CA GLY A 195 15.24 -3.34 -26.95
C GLY A 195 15.22 -2.17 -25.96
N LEU A 196 14.21 -1.30 -26.00
CA LEU A 196 14.12 -0.09 -25.17
C LEU A 196 14.31 -0.35 -23.66
N PRO A 197 13.76 -1.41 -23.05
CA PRO A 197 14.01 -1.70 -21.63
C PRO A 197 15.49 -1.94 -21.32
N ASN A 198 16.23 -2.56 -22.25
CA ASN A 198 17.66 -2.82 -22.09
C ASN A 198 18.47 -1.53 -22.23
N ASP A 199 18.11 -0.65 -23.17
CA ASP A 199 18.76 0.66 -23.32
C ASP A 199 18.53 1.53 -22.08
N PHE A 200 17.31 1.54 -21.55
CA PHE A 200 17.00 2.26 -20.31
C PHE A 200 17.79 1.70 -19.12
N ALA A 201 17.90 0.38 -19.01
CA ALA A 201 18.74 -0.28 -18.00
C ALA A 201 20.21 0.13 -18.13
N GLN A 202 20.74 0.18 -19.34
CA GLN A 202 22.14 0.58 -19.59
C GLN A 202 22.38 2.03 -19.22
N VAL A 203 21.48 2.96 -19.59
CA VAL A 203 21.58 4.38 -19.21
C VAL A 203 21.54 4.54 -17.70
N LEU A 204 20.62 3.85 -17.01
CA LEU A 204 20.54 3.86 -15.55
C LEU A 204 21.84 3.35 -14.91
N ASN A 205 22.39 2.24 -15.42
CA ASN A 205 23.63 1.66 -14.92
C ASN A 205 24.84 2.59 -15.12
N GLN A 206 24.90 3.30 -16.25
CA GLN A 206 25.95 4.28 -16.52
C GLN A 206 25.84 5.52 -15.62
N MET A 207 24.61 6.01 -15.37
CA MET A 207 24.37 7.20 -14.54
C MET A 207 24.54 6.95 -13.04
N ALA A 208 24.13 5.77 -12.55
CA ALA A 208 24.07 5.49 -11.11
C ALA A 208 25.31 4.79 -10.53
N GLY A 209 26.30 4.46 -11.38
CA GLY A 209 27.60 3.94 -10.92
C GLY A 209 27.53 2.64 -10.12
N ALA A 210 26.67 1.69 -10.53
CA ALA A 210 26.38 0.45 -9.82
C ALA A 210 25.77 0.61 -8.40
N HIS A 211 25.41 1.82 -7.97
CA HIS A 211 24.76 2.03 -6.68
C HIS A 211 23.26 1.80 -6.76
N LEU A 212 22.75 0.98 -5.84
CA LEU A 212 21.35 0.58 -5.85
C LEU A 212 20.39 1.74 -5.54
N PHE A 213 20.75 2.64 -4.62
CA PHE A 213 19.86 3.72 -4.17
C PHE A 213 19.46 4.70 -5.30
N PRO A 214 20.40 5.29 -6.07
CA PRO A 214 20.03 6.20 -7.15
C PRO A 214 19.18 5.54 -8.24
N VAL A 215 19.44 4.27 -8.57
CA VAL A 215 18.61 3.57 -9.58
C VAL A 215 17.20 3.35 -9.06
N LEU A 216 17.03 2.87 -7.83
CA LEU A 216 15.69 2.73 -7.24
C LEU A 216 14.96 4.06 -7.11
N LEU A 217 15.68 5.17 -6.87
CA LEU A 217 15.10 6.50 -6.82
C LEU A 217 14.58 6.93 -8.20
N ILE A 218 15.41 6.80 -9.24
CA ILE A 218 14.99 7.11 -10.61
C ILE A 218 13.85 6.18 -11.04
N ALA A 219 13.94 4.90 -10.70
CA ALA A 219 12.90 3.92 -10.99
C ALA A 219 11.58 4.22 -10.28
N GLY A 220 11.62 4.61 -9.00
CA GLY A 220 10.45 5.05 -8.27
C GLY A 220 9.79 6.27 -8.91
N ILE A 221 10.58 7.28 -9.29
CA ILE A 221 10.07 8.49 -9.95
C ILE A 221 9.44 8.15 -11.31
N ALA A 222 10.14 7.37 -12.15
CA ALA A 222 9.63 6.93 -13.44
C ALA A 222 8.35 6.07 -13.28
N ALA A 223 8.32 5.18 -12.28
CA ALA A 223 7.16 4.38 -11.94
C ALA A 223 5.96 5.25 -11.51
N LEU A 224 6.19 6.32 -10.74
CA LEU A 224 5.12 7.27 -10.41
C LEU A 224 4.58 7.93 -11.66
N MET A 225 5.46 8.44 -12.53
CA MET A 225 5.08 9.13 -13.77
C MET A 225 4.31 8.22 -14.73
N MET A 226 4.77 6.98 -14.88
CA MET A 226 4.09 5.99 -15.71
C MET A 226 2.77 5.54 -15.09
N GLY A 227 2.67 5.42 -13.76
CA GLY A 227 1.43 5.03 -13.09
C GLY A 227 0.31 6.08 -13.12
N MET A 228 0.60 7.33 -13.51
CA MET A 228 -0.36 8.43 -13.43
C MET A 228 -1.56 8.20 -14.36
N GLY A 229 -2.76 8.11 -13.77
CA GLY A 229 -4.03 8.11 -14.50
C GLY A 229 -4.46 6.74 -15.02
N MET A 230 -3.65 5.70 -14.81
CA MET A 230 -4.02 4.32 -15.11
C MET A 230 -4.57 3.59 -13.88
N PRO A 231 -5.45 2.59 -14.07
CA PRO A 231 -5.71 1.59 -13.04
C PRO A 231 -4.42 0.87 -12.62
N THR A 232 -4.37 0.37 -11.38
CA THR A 232 -3.15 -0.21 -10.78
C THR A 232 -2.55 -1.35 -11.59
N LEU A 233 -3.37 -2.25 -12.16
CA LEU A 233 -2.86 -3.38 -12.92
C LEU A 233 -2.11 -2.94 -14.20
N PRO A 234 -2.71 -2.17 -15.14
CA PRO A 234 -1.99 -1.66 -16.30
C PRO A 234 -0.79 -0.80 -15.93
N ALA A 235 -0.86 -0.02 -14.84
CA ALA A 235 0.30 0.72 -14.32
C ALA A 235 1.43 -0.24 -13.93
N TYR A 236 1.15 -1.23 -13.07
CA TYR A 236 2.11 -2.23 -12.63
C TYR A 236 2.77 -2.93 -13.81
N LEU A 237 1.97 -3.43 -14.76
CA LEU A 237 2.51 -4.14 -15.92
C LEU A 237 3.42 -3.23 -16.75
N THR A 238 2.95 -2.04 -17.14
CA THR A 238 3.75 -1.12 -17.95
C THR A 238 5.10 -0.82 -17.29
N ILE A 239 5.10 -0.55 -15.99
CA ILE A 239 6.31 -0.22 -15.25
C ILE A 239 7.23 -1.44 -15.16
N ILE A 240 6.74 -2.63 -14.80
CA ILE A 240 7.61 -3.79 -14.59
C ILE A 240 8.24 -4.28 -15.91
N LEU A 241 7.54 -4.10 -17.02
CA LEU A 241 8.04 -4.46 -18.34
C LEU A 241 9.14 -3.54 -18.85
N ILE A 242 9.10 -2.26 -18.46
CA ILE A 242 10.12 -1.28 -18.84
C ILE A 242 11.27 -1.29 -17.83
N MET A 243 10.95 -1.32 -16.53
CA MET A 243 11.90 -1.08 -15.45
C MET A 243 12.37 -2.35 -14.74
N GLY A 244 11.62 -3.44 -14.81
CA GLY A 244 11.95 -4.70 -14.14
C GLY A 244 13.36 -5.18 -14.46
N PRO A 245 13.75 -5.32 -15.74
CA PRO A 245 15.11 -5.71 -16.11
C PRO A 245 16.17 -4.76 -15.54
N SER A 246 15.89 -3.44 -15.53
CA SER A 246 16.82 -2.43 -15.00
C SER A 246 17.05 -2.62 -13.50
N ILE A 247 16.00 -2.90 -12.74
CA ILE A 247 16.08 -3.12 -11.29
C ILE A 247 16.76 -4.46 -10.99
N GLN A 248 16.39 -5.52 -11.71
CA GLN A 248 16.93 -6.87 -11.52
C GLN A 248 18.42 -6.97 -11.87
N ASN A 249 18.88 -6.24 -12.89
CA ASN A 249 20.30 -6.18 -13.28
C ASN A 249 21.23 -5.65 -12.16
N LEU A 250 20.69 -5.06 -11.09
CA LEU A 250 21.44 -4.62 -9.91
C LEU A 250 21.53 -5.68 -8.80
N GLY A 251 21.14 -6.93 -9.09
CA GLY A 251 21.14 -8.02 -8.12
C GLY A 251 19.92 -8.06 -7.21
N ILE A 252 18.86 -7.31 -7.54
CA ILE A 252 17.57 -7.41 -6.88
C ILE A 252 16.81 -8.63 -7.43
N SER A 253 16.19 -9.42 -6.54
CA SER A 253 15.39 -10.57 -6.95
C SER A 253 14.14 -10.15 -7.74
N GLU A 254 13.64 -11.08 -8.56
CA GLU A 254 12.42 -10.85 -9.34
C GLU A 254 11.24 -10.43 -8.45
N LEU A 255 11.00 -11.13 -7.34
CA LEU A 255 9.94 -10.79 -6.39
C LEU A 255 10.05 -9.36 -5.86
N VAL A 256 11.25 -8.95 -5.45
CA VAL A 256 11.50 -7.61 -4.88
C VAL A 256 11.25 -6.53 -5.93
N ALA A 257 11.69 -6.73 -7.18
CA ALA A 257 11.45 -5.79 -8.27
C ALA A 257 9.95 -5.64 -8.55
N HIS A 258 9.22 -6.75 -8.62
CA HIS A 258 7.78 -6.77 -8.86
C HIS A 258 6.99 -6.09 -7.73
N LEU A 259 7.32 -6.36 -6.47
CA LEU A 259 6.71 -5.69 -5.31
C LEU A 259 7.06 -4.19 -5.27
N PHE A 260 8.30 -3.83 -5.57
CA PHE A 260 8.73 -2.43 -5.62
C PHE A 260 7.88 -1.63 -6.62
N VAL A 261 7.74 -2.16 -7.83
CA VAL A 261 6.93 -1.55 -8.89
C VAL A 261 5.45 -1.51 -8.52
N LEU A 262 4.91 -2.59 -7.93
CA LEU A 262 3.51 -2.62 -7.48
C LEU A 262 3.23 -1.52 -6.46
N TYR A 263 4.11 -1.33 -5.48
CA TYR A 263 3.97 -0.28 -4.47
C TYR A 263 3.91 1.11 -5.09
N TYR A 264 4.82 1.38 -6.04
CA TYR A 264 4.87 2.65 -6.76
C TYR A 264 3.66 2.87 -7.69
N GLY A 265 3.19 1.80 -8.35
CA GLY A 265 1.94 1.81 -9.10
C GLY A 265 0.74 2.17 -8.21
N VAL A 266 0.64 1.58 -7.02
CA VAL A 266 -0.42 1.91 -6.04
C VAL A 266 -0.26 3.31 -5.47
N ALA A 267 0.97 3.75 -5.20
CA ALA A 267 1.28 5.08 -4.66
C ALA A 267 0.93 6.22 -5.63
N SER A 268 1.03 5.99 -6.94
CA SER A 268 0.65 6.97 -7.97
C SER A 268 -0.79 7.49 -7.79
N SER A 269 -1.71 6.66 -7.32
CA SER A 269 -3.12 7.01 -7.11
C SER A 269 -3.37 8.07 -6.02
N ILE A 270 -2.39 8.33 -5.17
CA ILE A 270 -2.43 9.37 -4.12
C ILE A 270 -1.39 10.48 -4.34
N THR A 271 -0.62 10.44 -5.44
CA THR A 271 0.48 11.37 -5.71
C THR A 271 0.05 12.46 -6.69
N PRO A 272 0.21 13.76 -6.34
CA PRO A 272 -0.02 14.85 -7.28
C PRO A 272 0.90 14.77 -8.52
N PRO A 273 0.50 15.30 -9.69
CA PRO A 273 -0.71 16.09 -9.96
C PRO A 273 -1.97 15.28 -10.34
N VAL A 274 -1.90 13.96 -10.50
CA VAL A 274 -3.08 13.18 -10.96
C VAL A 274 -3.89 12.58 -9.82
N ALA A 275 -3.24 12.02 -8.78
CA ALA A 275 -3.83 11.62 -7.49
C ALA A 275 -5.32 11.18 -7.52
N VAL A 276 -5.71 10.29 -8.45
CA VAL A 276 -7.13 10.03 -8.80
C VAL A 276 -7.97 9.64 -7.58
N ALA A 277 -7.42 8.83 -6.67
CA ALA A 277 -8.12 8.42 -5.46
C ALA A 277 -8.28 9.57 -4.47
N ALA A 278 -7.26 10.42 -4.32
CA ALA A 278 -7.34 11.59 -3.46
C ALA A 278 -8.31 12.65 -4.00
N TYR A 279 -8.43 12.78 -5.32
CA TYR A 279 -9.38 13.70 -5.96
C TYR A 279 -10.83 13.19 -5.85
N ALA A 280 -11.05 11.88 -5.99
CA ALA A 280 -12.34 11.28 -5.67
C ALA A 280 -12.70 11.44 -4.19
N ALA A 281 -11.73 11.34 -3.28
CA ALA A 281 -11.99 11.57 -1.86
C ALA A 281 -12.28 13.04 -1.58
N ALA A 282 -11.64 13.97 -2.31
CA ALA A 282 -11.84 15.39 -2.16
C ALA A 282 -13.25 15.85 -2.54
N SER A 283 -13.87 15.23 -3.56
CA SER A 283 -15.26 15.53 -3.93
C SER A 283 -16.25 15.09 -2.85
N ILE A 284 -16.03 13.94 -2.22
CA ILE A 284 -16.83 13.46 -1.08
C ILE A 284 -16.58 14.33 0.17
N ALA A 285 -15.33 14.75 0.38
CA ALA A 285 -14.95 15.59 1.51
C ALA A 285 -15.42 17.05 1.38
N GLU A 286 -15.77 17.50 0.18
CA GLU A 286 -16.00 18.91 -0.17
C GLU A 286 -14.76 19.77 0.13
N ALA A 287 -13.58 19.28 -0.28
CA ALA A 287 -12.29 19.90 -0.02
C ALA A 287 -11.51 20.17 -1.32
N PRO A 288 -10.57 21.15 -1.34
CA PRO A 288 -9.74 21.39 -2.51
C PRO A 288 -8.92 20.14 -2.90
N PRO A 289 -9.03 19.61 -4.13
CA PRO A 289 -8.41 18.34 -4.53
C PRO A 289 -6.91 18.26 -4.28
N LEU A 290 -6.18 19.30 -4.65
CA LEU A 290 -4.72 19.35 -4.46
C LEU A 290 -4.33 19.33 -2.98
N ARG A 291 -5.09 20.01 -2.10
CA ARG A 291 -4.82 19.98 -0.66
C ARG A 291 -5.06 18.58 -0.08
N THR A 292 -6.15 17.93 -0.48
CA THR A 292 -6.44 16.54 -0.10
C THR A 292 -5.34 15.59 -0.55
N ALA A 293 -4.83 15.73 -1.78
CA ALA A 293 -3.73 14.92 -2.30
C ALA A 293 -2.41 15.18 -1.56
N VAL A 294 -2.11 16.42 -1.17
CA VAL A 294 -0.93 16.73 -0.33
C VAL A 294 -1.04 16.08 1.05
N PHE A 295 -2.23 16.08 1.67
CA PHE A 295 -2.45 15.33 2.90
C PHE A 295 -2.29 13.82 2.69
N ALA A 296 -2.87 13.27 1.62
CA ALA A 296 -2.74 11.86 1.27
C ALA A 296 -1.26 11.46 1.10
N LEU A 297 -0.47 12.28 0.40
CA LEU A 297 0.98 12.10 0.22
C LEU A 297 1.74 12.16 1.55
N ARG A 298 1.45 13.15 2.41
CA ARG A 298 2.13 13.31 3.71
C ARG A 298 1.87 12.13 4.64
N ILE A 299 0.62 11.67 4.71
CA ILE A 299 0.22 10.52 5.52
C ILE A 299 0.76 9.22 4.91
N GLY A 300 0.74 9.14 3.57
CA GLY A 300 1.17 7.99 2.81
C GLY A 300 2.68 7.90 2.57
N LEU A 301 3.51 8.82 3.09
CA LEU A 301 4.93 8.93 2.76
C LEU A 301 5.69 7.63 3.03
N VAL A 302 5.34 6.90 4.09
CA VAL A 302 5.95 5.61 4.42
C VAL A 302 5.73 4.57 3.32
N LYS A 303 4.65 4.63 2.54
CA LYS A 303 4.44 3.76 1.37
C LYS A 303 5.53 3.90 0.32
N PHE A 304 6.15 5.08 0.20
CA PHE A 304 7.24 5.33 -0.74
C PHE A 304 8.58 4.85 -0.19
N ILE A 305 8.70 4.78 1.13
CA ILE A 305 9.92 4.37 1.85
C ILE A 305 10.00 2.85 1.95
N VAL A 306 8.90 2.16 2.29
CA VAL A 306 8.84 0.70 2.49
C VAL A 306 9.46 -0.10 1.33
N PRO A 307 9.23 0.25 0.05
CA PRO A 307 9.91 -0.39 -1.09
C PRO A 307 11.42 -0.34 -1.05
N PHE A 308 11.99 0.78 -0.61
CA PHE A 308 13.44 0.88 -0.42
C PHE A 308 13.88 0.00 0.74
N VAL A 309 13.12 -0.03 1.84
CA VAL A 309 13.48 -0.84 3.00
C VAL A 309 13.57 -2.32 2.63
N PHE A 310 12.57 -2.89 1.97
CA PHE A 310 12.64 -4.30 1.59
C PHE A 310 13.58 -4.57 0.41
N ALA A 311 13.89 -3.56 -0.43
CA ALA A 311 14.91 -3.71 -1.47
C ALA A 311 16.34 -3.78 -0.88
N PHE A 312 16.62 -3.03 0.18
CA PHE A 312 17.90 -3.09 0.91
C PHE A 312 17.95 -4.19 1.97
N TYR A 313 16.81 -4.58 2.52
CA TYR A 313 16.66 -5.63 3.53
C TYR A 313 15.60 -6.66 3.10
N PRO A 314 15.88 -7.49 2.08
CA PRO A 314 14.91 -8.47 1.55
C PRO A 314 14.46 -9.50 2.59
N VAL A 315 15.22 -9.70 3.67
CA VAL A 315 14.86 -10.52 4.83
C VAL A 315 13.49 -10.16 5.42
N LEU A 316 13.02 -8.92 5.25
CA LEU A 316 11.68 -8.49 5.68
C LEU A 316 10.54 -9.17 4.93
N LEU A 317 10.82 -9.75 3.76
CA LEU A 317 9.83 -10.47 2.95
C LEU A 317 9.66 -11.93 3.40
N LEU A 318 10.45 -12.45 4.35
CA LEU A 318 10.29 -13.78 4.96
C LEU A 318 10.38 -15.00 4.01
N VAL A 319 10.57 -14.79 2.71
CA VAL A 319 10.53 -15.83 1.67
C VAL A 319 11.88 -15.95 0.97
N GLU A 320 12.23 -17.15 0.50
CA GLU A 320 13.52 -17.42 -0.15
C GLU A 320 13.62 -16.72 -1.51
N GLU A 321 12.49 -16.51 -2.18
CA GLU A 321 12.35 -15.79 -3.45
C GLU A 321 12.70 -14.29 -3.33
N SER A 322 12.89 -13.79 -2.10
CA SER A 322 13.49 -12.47 -1.86
C SER A 322 14.98 -12.41 -2.22
N GLY A 323 15.62 -13.56 -2.50
CA GLY A 323 17.03 -13.68 -2.86
C GLY A 323 17.96 -13.77 -1.65
N VAL A 324 17.43 -13.75 -0.42
CA VAL A 324 18.19 -13.83 0.83
C VAL A 324 17.58 -14.89 1.73
N LYS A 325 18.44 -15.70 2.37
CA LYS A 325 17.98 -16.69 3.37
C LYS A 325 17.55 -15.98 4.64
N PHE A 326 16.51 -16.51 5.29
CA PHE A 326 16.03 -15.93 6.54
C PHE A 326 17.09 -16.00 7.64
N ASP A 327 17.45 -14.84 8.18
CA ASP A 327 18.28 -14.68 9.37
C ASP A 327 17.49 -13.90 10.43
N PHE A 328 17.34 -14.50 11.61
CA PHE A 328 16.53 -13.92 12.69
C PHE A 328 17.12 -12.61 13.25
N MET A 329 18.45 -12.49 13.28
CA MET A 329 19.13 -11.30 13.79
C MET A 329 18.97 -10.13 12.82
N GLU A 330 19.18 -10.37 11.52
CA GLU A 330 18.97 -9.34 10.49
C GLU A 330 17.50 -8.92 10.41
N PHE A 331 16.59 -9.89 10.47
CA PHE A 331 15.15 -9.65 10.48
C PHE A 331 14.73 -8.78 11.66
N SER A 332 15.09 -9.17 12.89
CA SER A 332 14.72 -8.43 14.10
C SER A 332 15.32 -7.02 14.11
N SER A 333 16.57 -6.86 13.68
CA SER A 333 17.20 -5.56 13.49
C SER A 333 16.44 -4.69 12.48
N ALA A 334 16.07 -5.25 11.32
CA ALA A 334 15.34 -4.51 10.28
C ALA A 334 13.95 -4.08 10.75
N ILE A 335 13.21 -4.94 11.47
CA ILE A 335 11.89 -4.61 12.04
C ILE A 335 11.99 -3.47 13.06
N ILE A 336 12.91 -3.55 14.02
CA ILE A 336 13.06 -2.52 15.06
C ILE A 336 13.42 -1.17 14.43
N ARG A 337 14.33 -1.17 13.46
CA ARG A 337 14.70 0.04 12.71
C ARG A 337 13.53 0.59 11.91
N LEU A 338 12.74 -0.26 11.25
CA LEU A 338 11.55 0.13 10.50
C LEU A 338 10.50 0.79 11.41
N LEU A 339 10.26 0.27 12.61
CA LEU A 339 9.33 0.87 13.58
C LEU A 339 9.77 2.28 14.00
N VAL A 340 11.07 2.47 14.26
CA VAL A 340 11.62 3.80 14.58
C VAL A 340 11.50 4.74 13.38
N VAL A 341 11.81 4.27 12.18
CA VAL A 341 11.65 5.05 10.93
C VAL A 341 10.20 5.47 10.75
N ILE A 342 9.23 4.58 10.94
CA ILE A 342 7.79 4.89 10.84
C ILE A 342 7.44 6.01 11.82
N TYR A 343 7.86 5.91 13.08
CA TYR A 343 7.59 6.93 14.09
C TYR A 343 8.21 8.29 13.72
N LEU A 344 9.49 8.31 13.33
CA LEU A 344 10.20 9.53 12.94
C LEU A 344 9.56 10.20 11.72
N VAL A 345 9.23 9.42 10.69
CA VAL A 345 8.63 9.93 9.46
C VAL A 345 7.21 10.44 9.72
N SER A 346 6.35 9.66 10.39
CA SER A 346 4.96 10.06 10.66
C SER A 346 4.86 11.32 11.52
N SER A 347 5.75 11.48 12.51
CA SER A 347 5.79 12.71 13.33
C SER A 347 6.37 13.90 12.56
N ALA A 348 7.39 13.67 11.72
CA ALA A 348 7.99 14.71 10.89
C ALA A 348 7.03 15.24 9.81
N THR A 349 6.30 14.37 9.11
CA THR A 349 5.39 14.79 8.02
C THR A 349 4.22 15.65 8.49
N LEU A 350 3.80 15.47 9.74
CA LEU A 350 2.75 16.26 10.38
C LEU A 350 3.29 17.42 11.23
N ALA A 351 4.62 17.52 11.36
CA ALA A 351 5.34 18.47 12.20
C ALA A 351 4.80 18.51 13.64
N PHE A 352 4.41 17.36 14.18
CA PHE A 352 3.81 17.23 15.50
C PHE A 352 4.15 15.89 16.15
N ASP A 353 4.39 15.94 17.47
CA ASP A 353 4.58 14.75 18.31
C ASP A 353 3.89 14.96 19.68
N GLN A 354 4.64 15.27 20.75
CA GLN A 354 4.08 15.75 22.02
C GLN A 354 3.75 17.25 21.97
N ARG A 355 4.46 17.97 21.10
CA ARG A 355 4.25 19.37 20.77
C ARG A 355 4.46 19.59 19.28
N ARG A 356 4.14 20.80 18.82
CA ARG A 356 4.52 21.25 17.48
C ARG A 356 6.05 21.21 17.35
N LEU A 357 6.51 20.53 16.30
CA LEU A 357 7.93 20.34 16.02
C LEU A 357 8.47 21.57 15.26
N PRO A 358 9.58 22.18 15.69
CA PRO A 358 10.27 23.19 14.92
C PRO A 358 10.91 22.54 13.69
N ALA A 359 11.17 23.36 12.66
CA ALA A 359 11.71 22.86 11.39
C ALA A 359 12.99 22.03 11.55
N TRP A 360 13.87 22.39 12.50
CA TRP A 360 15.09 21.63 12.75
C TRP A 360 14.84 20.22 13.29
N GLU A 361 13.82 20.02 14.14
CA GLU A 361 13.44 18.68 14.61
C GLU A 361 12.84 17.85 13.49
N VAL A 362 12.05 18.47 12.61
CA VAL A 362 11.51 17.80 11.42
C VAL A 362 12.64 17.33 10.51
N VAL A 363 13.58 18.22 10.17
CA VAL A 363 14.73 17.88 9.34
C VAL A 363 15.58 16.79 9.99
N LEU A 364 15.87 16.92 11.29
CA LEU A 364 16.64 15.92 12.03
C LEU A 364 15.96 14.54 12.00
N ARG A 365 14.64 14.46 12.25
CA ARG A 365 13.89 13.19 12.19
C ARG A 365 13.94 12.56 10.80
N LEU A 366 13.81 13.35 9.74
CA LEU A 366 13.89 12.84 8.36
C LEU A 366 15.32 12.37 8.00
N VAL A 367 16.34 13.11 8.41
CA VAL A 367 17.75 12.71 8.21
C VAL A 367 18.06 11.43 8.96
N LEU A 368 17.65 11.32 10.23
CA LEU A 368 17.83 10.10 11.02
C LEU A 368 17.07 8.91 10.40
N ALA A 369 15.84 9.12 9.95
CA ALA A 369 15.07 8.09 9.26
C ALA A 369 15.80 7.58 8.01
N PHE A 370 16.39 8.48 7.22
CA PHE A 370 17.20 8.11 6.06
C PHE A 370 18.48 7.34 6.48
N LEU A 371 19.24 7.85 7.44
CA LEU A 371 20.50 7.22 7.89
C LEU A 371 20.30 5.84 8.52
N ILE A 372 19.17 5.61 9.20
CA ILE A 372 18.81 4.30 9.77
C ILE A 372 18.59 3.23 8.68
N LEU A 373 18.20 3.65 7.47
CA LEU A 373 17.97 2.77 6.32
C LEU A 373 19.24 2.52 5.48
N VAL A 374 20.34 3.22 5.76
CA VAL A 374 21.61 3.02 5.06
C VAL A 374 22.19 1.65 5.42
N THR A 375 22.67 0.92 4.42
CA THR A 375 23.22 -0.44 4.59
C THR A 375 24.52 -0.50 5.39
N ILE A 376 25.24 0.63 5.51
CA ILE A 376 26.49 0.74 6.26
C ILE A 376 26.22 0.58 7.76
N VAL A 377 26.73 -0.51 8.34
CA VAL A 377 26.49 -0.95 9.74
C VAL A 377 26.74 0.16 10.76
N TRP A 378 27.90 0.80 10.68
CA TRP A 378 28.26 1.86 11.62
C TRP A 378 27.34 3.08 11.51
N VAL A 379 26.86 3.41 10.31
CA VAL A 379 26.00 4.56 10.10
C VAL A 379 24.61 4.29 10.66
N HIS A 380 23.99 3.15 10.34
CA HIS A 380 22.62 2.91 10.78
C HIS A 380 22.51 2.69 12.29
N TRP A 381 23.49 2.05 12.94
CA TRP A 381 23.41 1.82 14.39
C TRP A 381 23.68 3.10 15.18
N VAL A 382 24.61 3.93 14.72
CA VAL A 382 24.84 5.25 15.33
C VAL A 382 23.60 6.13 15.14
N ALA A 383 23.03 6.17 13.94
CA ALA A 383 21.81 6.92 13.68
C ALA A 383 20.62 6.40 14.51
N PHE A 384 20.49 5.08 14.66
CA PHE A 384 19.48 4.46 15.50
C PHE A 384 19.64 4.86 16.97
N GLY A 385 20.86 4.79 17.52
CA GLY A 385 21.15 5.20 18.90
C GLY A 385 20.83 6.68 19.12
N ILE A 386 21.25 7.56 18.19
CA ILE A 386 20.93 8.98 18.24
C ILE A 386 19.41 9.20 18.19
N ALA A 387 18.70 8.50 17.31
CA ALA A 387 17.25 8.61 17.20
C ALA A 387 16.53 8.20 18.49
N VAL A 388 16.91 7.07 19.09
CA VAL A 388 16.29 6.60 20.35
C VAL A 388 16.57 7.59 21.49
N LEU A 389 17.80 8.08 21.62
CA LEU A 389 18.15 9.08 22.63
C LEU A 389 17.41 10.40 22.40
N PHE A 390 17.29 10.83 21.15
CA PHE A 390 16.56 12.03 20.77
C PHE A 390 15.06 11.90 21.08
N LEU A 391 14.44 10.76 20.76
CA LEU A 391 13.05 10.48 21.10
C LEU A 391 12.82 10.40 22.60
N ALA A 392 13.72 9.74 23.35
CA ALA A 392 13.66 9.67 24.81
C ALA A 392 13.79 11.06 25.44
N TRP A 393 14.71 11.90 24.94
CA TRP A 393 14.84 13.29 25.36
C TRP A 393 13.58 14.11 25.05
N HIS A 394 13.02 13.97 23.83
CA HIS A 394 11.81 14.69 23.43
C HIS A 394 10.62 14.30 24.32
N TYR A 395 10.43 13.01 24.57
CA TYR A 395 9.38 12.51 25.44
C TYR A 395 9.57 12.95 26.90
N ARG A 396 10.80 12.91 27.42
CA ARG A 396 11.07 13.36 28.80
C ARG A 396 10.90 14.86 28.98
N SER A 397 11.21 15.65 27.95
CA SER A 397 11.19 17.12 28.04
C SER A 397 9.78 17.70 27.79
N PHE A 398 8.96 17.01 27.00
CA PHE A 398 7.67 17.54 26.52
C PHE A 398 6.49 16.58 26.71
N GLY A 399 6.72 15.37 27.19
CA GLY A 399 5.66 14.45 27.59
C GLY A 399 4.88 15.04 28.76
N LYS A 400 3.56 15.17 28.57
CA LYS A 400 2.62 15.54 29.63
C LYS A 400 2.20 14.33 30.42
#